data_AF-K2EIT8-F1
#
_entry.id   AF-K2EIT8-F1
#
_cell.length_a   1.000
_cell.length_b   1.000
_cell.length_c   1.000
_cell.angle_alpha   90.00
_cell.angle_beta   90.00
_cell.angle_gamma   90.00
#
_symmetry.space_group_name_H-M   'P 1'
#
loop_
_entity.id
_entity.type
_entity.pdbx_description
1 polymer ?
#
loop_
_entity_poly.entity_id
_entity_poly.type
_entity_poly.pdbx_seq_one_letter_code
_entity_poly.pdbx_strand_id
1 'polypeptide(L)'
;MNSTILQIPITKSFRDQVSGVVIEMGFSSLQDYLRLIMKKTLSKEIDVTVGPKPIILSARNAKRYDKMVDDVLKGRVKTKSFDNVDKMMEYLNSDNKI
;
A
#
# COMPACT_ATOMS: atom_id res chain seq x y z
N MET A 1 30.96 18.62 -11.35
CA MET A 1 30.69 17.20 -11.11
C MET A 1 31.08 16.91 -9.67
N ASN A 2 30.13 16.89 -8.73
CA ASN A 2 30.41 16.72 -7.29
C ASN A 2 29.85 15.36 -6.82
N SER A 3 30.50 14.28 -7.28
CA SER A 3 30.13 12.91 -6.94
C SER A 3 31.12 12.34 -5.93
N THR A 4 30.60 11.69 -4.89
CA THR A 4 31.39 10.94 -3.89
C THR A 4 31.07 9.45 -4.00
N ILE A 5 32.05 8.61 -3.69
CA ILE A 5 31.89 7.15 -3.65
C ILE A 5 31.33 6.75 -2.27
N LEU A 6 30.26 5.97 -2.26
CA LEU A 6 29.73 5.34 -1.06
C LEU A 6 30.28 3.91 -0.94
N GLN A 7 31.05 3.65 0.12
CA GLN A 7 31.55 2.31 0.44
C GLN A 7 30.69 1.69 1.55
N ILE A 8 30.14 0.50 1.28
CA ILE A 8 29.32 -0.24 2.24
C ILE A 8 29.92 -1.64 2.39
N PRO A 9 30.47 -2.00 3.56
CA PRO A 9 30.99 -3.33 3.80
C PRO A 9 29.84 -4.32 3.93
N ILE A 10 29.76 -5.26 2.98
CA ILE A 10 28.79 -6.36 2.95
C ILE A 10 29.46 -7.61 2.39
N THR A 11 28.89 -8.78 2.67
CA THR A 11 29.38 -10.02 2.07
C THR A 11 29.10 -10.05 0.56
N LYS A 12 29.99 -10.71 -0.19
CA LYS A 12 29.83 -10.89 -1.63
C LYS A 12 28.51 -11.59 -1.97
N SER A 13 28.17 -12.66 -1.25
CA SER A 13 26.93 -13.42 -1.47
C SER A 13 25.68 -12.55 -1.28
N PHE A 14 25.65 -11.73 -0.22
CA PHE A 14 24.52 -10.84 0.03
C PHE A 14 24.37 -9.79 -1.07
N ARG A 15 25.47 -9.15 -1.48
CA ARG A 15 25.46 -8.19 -2.59
C ARG A 15 24.91 -8.83 -3.87
N ASP A 16 25.37 -10.03 -4.19
CA ASP A 16 25.02 -10.71 -5.45
C ASP A 16 23.52 -11.10 -5.44
N GLN A 17 23.01 -11.58 -4.30
CA GLN A 17 21.57 -11.85 -4.10
C GLN A 17 20.71 -10.58 -4.26
N VAL A 18 21.08 -9.50 -3.57
CA VAL A 18 20.33 -8.23 -3.62
C VAL A 18 20.39 -7.65 -5.04
N SER A 19 21.52 -7.74 -5.72
CA SER A 19 21.67 -7.28 -7.10
C SER A 19 20.71 -8.01 -8.04
N GLY A 20 20.53 -9.33 -7.87
CA GLY A 20 19.57 -10.12 -8.63
C GLY A 20 18.14 -9.61 -8.45
N VAL A 21 17.70 -9.47 -7.19
CA VAL A 21 16.35 -8.96 -6.87
C VAL A 21 16.13 -7.56 -7.43
N VAL A 22 17.13 -6.67 -7.30
CA VAL A 22 17.04 -5.29 -7.80
C VAL A 22 16.91 -5.24 -9.33
N ILE A 23 17.59 -6.14 -10.06
CA ILE A 23 17.45 -6.26 -11.52
C ILE A 23 16.06 -6.80 -11.88
N GLU A 24 15.55 -7.80 -11.16
CA GLU A 24 14.19 -8.33 -11.35
C GLU A 24 13.11 -7.25 -11.10
N MET A 25 13.37 -6.32 -10.17
CA MET A 25 12.53 -5.15 -9.93
C MET A 25 12.62 -4.08 -11.05
N GLY A 26 13.47 -4.27 -12.05
CA GLY A 26 13.61 -3.40 -13.23
C GLY A 26 14.64 -2.27 -13.08
N PHE A 27 15.52 -2.30 -12.07
CA PHE A 27 16.60 -1.33 -11.95
C PHE A 27 17.81 -1.75 -12.79
N SER A 28 18.48 -0.76 -13.39
CA SER A 28 19.70 -0.98 -14.19
C SER A 28 20.91 -1.43 -13.36
N SER A 29 20.96 -1.06 -12.07
CA SER A 29 22.05 -1.43 -11.18
C SER A 29 21.66 -1.31 -9.71
N LEU A 30 22.43 -1.99 -8.85
CA LEU A 30 22.33 -1.83 -7.39
C LEU A 30 22.57 -0.39 -6.95
N GLN A 31 23.44 0.36 -7.65
CA GLN A 31 23.74 1.75 -7.32
C GLN A 31 22.55 2.67 -7.59
N ASP A 32 21.82 2.45 -8.68
CA ASP A 32 20.65 3.25 -9.03
C ASP A 32 19.50 3.02 -8.06
N TYR A 33 19.31 1.76 -7.66
CA TYR A 33 18.40 1.42 -6.58
C TYR A 33 18.77 2.15 -5.27
N LEU A 34 20.03 2.07 -4.83
CA LEU A 34 20.49 2.74 -3.62
C LEU A 34 20.34 4.26 -3.70
N ARG A 35 20.58 4.88 -4.86
CA ARG A 35 20.33 6.32 -5.08
C ARG A 35 18.86 6.67 -4.91
N LEU A 36 17.94 5.86 -5.45
CA LEU A 36 16.50 6.07 -5.28
C LEU A 36 16.10 5.96 -3.81
N ILE A 37 16.57 4.92 -3.12
CA ILE A 37 16.30 4.73 -1.69
C ILE A 37 16.82 5.94 -0.90
N MET A 38 18.09 6.32 -1.05
CA MET A 38 18.63 7.50 -0.36
C MET A 38 17.85 8.78 -0.65
N LYS A 39 17.39 8.98 -1.89
CA LYS A 39 16.54 10.11 -2.26
C LYS A 39 15.19 10.08 -1.53
N LYS A 40 14.53 8.91 -1.47
CA LYS A 40 13.29 8.75 -0.71
C LYS A 40 13.50 8.96 0.79
N THR A 41 14.65 8.54 1.33
CA THR A 41 15.02 8.78 2.73
C THR A 41 15.10 10.27 3.02
N LEU A 42 15.74 11.05 2.15
CA LEU A 42 15.85 12.50 2.29
C LEU A 42 14.49 13.19 2.22
N SER A 43 13.58 12.70 1.38
CA SER A 43 12.20 13.19 1.29
C SER A 43 11.31 12.74 2.46
N LYS A 44 11.82 11.94 3.41
CA LYS A 44 11.03 11.28 4.48
C LYS A 44 9.86 10.44 3.94
N GLU A 45 10.01 9.91 2.73
CA GLU A 45 9.00 9.09 2.03
C GLU A 45 9.22 7.58 2.25
N ILE A 46 10.18 7.19 3.10
CA ILE A 46 10.38 5.80 3.46
C ILE A 46 9.67 5.52 4.78
N ASP A 47 8.54 4.83 4.69
CA ASP A 47 7.97 4.10 5.82
C ASP A 47 8.63 2.72 5.91
N VAL A 48 9.55 2.57 6.87
CA VAL A 48 10.08 1.25 7.24
C VAL A 48 9.05 0.58 8.15
N THR A 49 8.12 -0.13 7.53
CA THR A 49 7.15 -0.98 8.24
C THR A 49 7.64 -2.42 8.22
N VAL A 50 7.95 -2.97 9.40
CA VAL A 50 8.21 -4.41 9.58
C VAL A 50 6.85 -5.07 9.86
N GLY A 51 6.17 -5.49 8.79
CA GLY A 51 4.83 -6.06 8.83
C GLY A 51 4.08 -5.86 7.51
N PRO A 52 2.87 -6.44 7.32
CA PRO A 52 2.04 -6.12 6.17
C PRO A 52 1.80 -4.61 6.16
N LYS A 53 2.13 -3.95 5.04
CA LYS A 53 1.93 -2.50 4.89
C LYS A 53 0.48 -2.16 5.22
N PRO A 54 0.20 -1.15 6.07
CA PRO A 54 -1.16 -0.70 6.27
C PRO A 54 -1.72 -0.27 4.90
N ILE A 55 -2.92 -0.75 4.58
CA ILE A 55 -3.63 -0.32 3.37
C ILE A 55 -4.07 1.12 3.61
N ILE A 56 -3.32 2.08 3.05
CA ILE A 56 -3.65 3.51 3.14
C ILE A 56 -4.64 3.84 2.03
N LEU A 57 -5.83 4.30 2.42
CA LEU A 57 -6.82 4.83 1.48
C LEU A 57 -6.32 6.14 0.88
N SER A 58 -6.56 6.35 -0.42
CA SER A 58 -6.36 7.69 -1.01
C SER A 58 -7.25 8.71 -0.31
N ALA A 59 -6.84 10.00 -0.29
CA ALA A 59 -7.63 11.06 0.34
C ALA A 59 -9.08 11.14 -0.18
N ARG A 60 -9.28 10.82 -1.47
CA ARG A 60 -10.61 10.71 -2.08
C ARG A 60 -11.43 9.55 -1.50
N ASN A 61 -10.80 8.38 -1.34
CA ASN A 61 -11.48 7.20 -0.82
C ASN A 61 -11.78 7.34 0.69
N ALA A 62 -10.83 7.86 1.48
CA ALA A 62 -11.06 8.17 2.89
C ALA A 62 -12.30 9.06 3.07
N LYS A 63 -12.35 10.21 2.36
CA LYS A 63 -13.52 11.10 2.39
C LYS A 63 -14.83 10.43 1.98
N ARG A 64 -14.77 9.52 1.00
CA ARG A 64 -15.95 8.76 0.56
C ARG A 64 -16.44 7.84 1.67
N TYR A 65 -15.56 7.07 2.29
CA TYR A 65 -15.92 6.16 3.38
C TYR A 65 -16.39 6.91 4.62
N ASP A 66 -15.71 8.01 5.00
CA ASP A 66 -16.13 8.86 6.12
C ASP A 66 -17.53 9.42 5.90
N LYS A 67 -17.84 9.86 4.67
CA LYS A 67 -19.18 10.31 4.30
C LYS A 67 -20.21 9.19 4.40
N MET A 68 -19.89 7.98 3.93
CA MET A 68 -20.81 6.83 4.02
C MET A 68 -21.13 6.50 5.48
N VAL A 69 -20.12 6.54 6.37
CA VAL A 69 -20.32 6.33 7.81
C VAL A 69 -21.19 7.45 8.40
N ASP A 70 -20.91 8.71 8.08
CA ASP A 70 -21.72 9.86 8.55
C ASP A 70 -23.18 9.76 8.10
N ASP A 71 -23.40 9.39 6.85
CA ASP A 71 -24.74 9.26 6.27
C ASP A 71 -25.53 8.10 6.91
N VAL A 72 -24.86 7.00 7.26
CA VAL A 72 -25.47 5.88 8.03
C VAL A 72 -25.83 6.32 9.45
N LEU A 73 -24.89 6.93 10.17
CA LEU A 73 -25.10 7.35 11.56
C LEU A 73 -26.18 8.44 11.70
N LYS A 74 -26.31 9.31 10.70
CA LYS A 74 -27.34 10.36 10.66
C LYS A 74 -28.66 9.89 10.05
N GLY A 75 -28.79 8.61 9.68
CA GLY A 75 -30.02 8.06 9.09
C GLY A 75 -30.38 8.66 7.73
N ARG A 76 -29.39 9.20 6.99
CA ARG A 76 -29.59 9.80 5.65
C ARG A 76 -29.70 8.76 4.54
N VAL A 77 -29.32 7.52 4.83
CA VAL A 77 -29.42 6.39 3.91
C VAL A 77 -30.33 5.31 4.50
N LYS A 78 -31.05 4.60 3.63
CA LYS A 78 -31.86 3.44 4.03
C LYS A 78 -30.92 2.32 4.46
N THR A 79 -30.96 1.96 5.73
CA THR A 79 -30.25 0.80 6.28
C THR A 79 -31.21 -0.37 6.41
N LYS A 80 -30.69 -1.59 6.29
CA LYS A 80 -31.44 -2.83 6.48
C LYS A 80 -30.67 -3.72 7.44
N SER A 81 -31.35 -4.20 8.48
CA SER A 81 -30.80 -5.16 9.43
C SER A 81 -31.16 -6.59 9.02
N PHE A 82 -30.33 -7.55 9.43
CA PHE A 82 -30.55 -8.97 9.20
C PHE A 82 -30.24 -9.74 10.48
N ASP A 83 -31.03 -10.78 10.76
CA ASP A 83 -30.87 -11.60 11.97
C ASP A 83 -29.77 -12.66 11.83
N ASN A 84 -29.40 -13.01 10.59
CA ASN A 84 -28.37 -14.00 10.30
C ASN A 84 -27.73 -13.75 8.93
N VAL A 85 -26.58 -14.40 8.71
CA VAL A 85 -25.78 -14.25 7.49
C VAL A 85 -26.53 -14.77 6.26
N ASP A 86 -27.25 -15.89 6.38
CA ASP A 86 -27.94 -16.51 5.24
C ASP A 86 -29.00 -15.57 4.63
N LYS A 87 -29.85 -14.96 5.47
CA LYS A 87 -30.84 -13.96 5.05
C LYS A 87 -30.19 -12.71 4.43
N MET A 88 -29.03 -12.29 4.97
CA MET A 88 -28.27 -11.16 4.40
C MET A 88 -27.77 -11.51 3.00
N MET A 89 -27.17 -12.69 2.82
CA MET A 89 -26.62 -13.12 1.54
C MET A 89 -27.73 -13.38 0.51
N GLU A 90 -28.86 -13.94 0.92
CA GLU A 90 -30.05 -14.08 0.08
C GLU A 90 -30.50 -12.71 -0.45
N TYR A 91 -30.62 -11.70 0.43
CA TYR A 91 -30.98 -10.35 0.02
C TYR A 91 -29.96 -9.72 -0.96
N LEU A 92 -28.67 -9.77 -0.63
CA LEU A 92 -27.61 -9.18 -1.46
C LEU A 92 -27.51 -9.85 -2.85
N ASN A 93 -27.76 -11.16 -2.92
CA ASN A 93 -27.72 -11.91 -4.18
C ASN A 93 -29.05 -11.87 -4.94
N SER A 94 -30.17 -11.57 -4.27
CA SER A 94 -31.49 -11.44 -4.91
C SER A 94 -31.62 -10.19 -5.79
N ASP A 95 -30.79 -9.16 -5.54
CA ASP A 95 -30.76 -7.91 -6.29
C ASP A 95 -29.96 -8.00 -7.62
N ASN A 96 -29.60 -9.21 -8.09
CA ASN A 96 -28.96 -9.41 -9.40
C ASN A 96 -29.95 -9.32 -10.59
N LYS A 97 -31.01 -8.52 -10.45
CA LYS A 97 -31.92 -8.08 -11.53
C LYS A 97 -32.00 -6.55 -11.51
N ILE A 98 -30.90 -5.89 -11.86
CA ILE A 98 -30.88 -4.52 -12.36
C ILE A 98 -30.04 -4.51 -13.63
#